data_AF-A0A0M0BMC4-F1
#
_entry.id   AF-A0A0M0BMC4-F1
#
_cell.length_a   1.000
_cell.length_b   1.000
_cell.length_c   1.000
_cell.angle_alpha   90.00
_cell.angle_beta   90.00
_cell.angle_gamma   90.00
#
_symmetry.space_group_name_H-M   'P 1'
#
loop_
_entity.id
_entity.type
_entity.pdbx_description
1 polymer ?
#
loop_
_entity_poly.entity_id
_entity_poly.type
_entity_poly.pdbx_seq_one_letter_code
_entity_poly.pdbx_strand_id
1 'polypeptide(L)'
;MNRFNGNPILAPLPQNAWESRMVFNAAAIYAESKVHILYRAMGNDGVSRLGYAASSDGYHIDERLPSPVFEPTTREETYGCEDPRLTLINGRYYLCYTAFGSRVLGTHQIAMTSIPADDFVQHRWTWGKRWLPFAGVRNKDAALFPRKVKGRYVLLHRVNPDICIAYSEDLKRWCDIKAIVQPRHRRWDALKVGIAGPPLELDDGWLLIYHGVNFEKVYALGVLILSKTNPERVVYRSQHPILQPLEPYERHGAVPNVVFSCGAVIIDDDMLIYYGGADTVVCVATYDVNELLPHK
;
A
#
# COMPACT_ATOMS: atom_id res chain seq x y z
N MET A 1 18.17 5.37 7.40
CA MET A 1 17.14 5.95 6.49
C MET A 1 17.69 7.08 5.64
N ASN A 2 17.48 7.04 4.33
CA ASN A 2 17.79 8.15 3.42
C ASN A 2 16.61 8.43 2.49
N ARG A 3 16.14 9.67 2.41
CA ARG A 3 15.26 10.10 1.31
C ARG A 3 16.08 10.25 0.04
N PHE A 4 15.53 9.86 -1.09
CA PHE A 4 16.19 10.14 -2.36
C PHE A 4 16.20 11.64 -2.64
N ASN A 5 17.37 12.18 -2.98
CA ASN A 5 17.54 13.62 -3.25
C ASN A 5 16.74 14.11 -4.47
N GLY A 6 16.43 13.22 -5.41
CA GLY A 6 15.60 13.52 -6.57
C GLY A 6 14.10 13.41 -6.32
N ASN A 7 13.66 13.25 -5.07
CA ASN A 7 12.22 13.28 -4.76
C ASN A 7 11.60 14.65 -5.10
N PRO A 8 10.34 14.69 -5.57
CA PRO A 8 9.48 13.54 -5.86
C PRO A 8 9.84 12.81 -7.17
N ILE A 9 9.72 11.48 -7.18
CA ILE A 9 9.99 10.64 -8.37
C ILE A 9 8.83 10.60 -9.36
N LEU A 10 7.59 10.86 -8.90
CA LEU A 10 6.43 11.10 -9.75
C LEU A 10 5.66 12.32 -9.26
N ALA A 11 5.32 13.19 -10.20
CA ALA A 11 4.45 14.34 -9.99
C ALA A 11 3.28 14.34 -11.00
N PRO A 12 2.17 15.03 -10.68
CA PRO A 12 1.05 15.19 -11.59
C PRO A 12 1.48 15.81 -12.92
N LEU A 13 0.89 15.33 -14.02
CA LEU A 13 1.14 15.86 -15.36
C LEU A 13 -0.10 16.65 -15.81
N PRO A 14 -0.11 17.99 -15.80
CA PRO A 14 -1.30 18.79 -16.10
C PRO A 14 -1.94 18.49 -17.46
N GLN A 15 -1.14 18.07 -18.43
CA GLN A 15 -1.57 17.68 -19.78
C GLN A 15 -2.27 16.32 -19.83
N ASN A 16 -2.10 15.48 -18.82
CA ASN A 16 -2.69 14.14 -18.78
C ASN A 16 -3.93 14.14 -17.87
N ALA A 17 -5.11 14.18 -18.48
CA ALA A 17 -6.36 14.50 -17.79
C ALA A 17 -6.62 13.64 -16.53
N TRP A 18 -6.35 12.33 -16.57
CA TRP A 18 -6.65 11.38 -15.50
C TRP A 18 -5.69 11.42 -14.31
N GLU A 19 -4.53 12.06 -14.45
CA GLU A 19 -3.49 12.18 -13.41
C GLU A 19 -3.03 13.63 -13.20
N SER A 20 -3.81 14.58 -13.71
CA SER A 20 -3.48 16.01 -13.76
C SER A 20 -3.38 16.69 -12.40
N ARG A 21 -3.92 16.08 -11.33
CA ARG A 21 -3.96 16.71 -9.99
C ARG A 21 -3.08 16.02 -8.95
N MET A 22 -3.09 14.70 -8.91
CA MET A 22 -2.45 13.93 -7.84
C MET A 22 -1.92 12.60 -8.41
N VAL A 23 -0.70 12.23 -8.04
CA VAL A 23 -0.10 10.90 -8.24
C VAL A 23 0.58 10.46 -6.96
N PHE A 24 0.07 9.45 -6.30
CA PHE A 24 0.43 9.15 -4.91
C PHE A 24 0.13 7.69 -4.56
N ASN A 25 0.41 7.28 -3.32
CA ASN A 25 0.03 5.98 -2.75
C ASN A 25 0.32 4.80 -3.68
N ALA A 26 1.60 4.50 -3.89
CA ALA A 26 2.02 3.48 -4.83
C ALA A 26 2.30 2.12 -4.16
N ALA A 27 1.86 1.04 -4.82
CA ALA A 27 2.43 -0.28 -4.64
C ALA A 27 3.74 -0.38 -5.42
N ALA A 28 4.61 -1.27 -4.98
CA ALA A 28 5.84 -1.60 -5.67
C ALA A 28 6.09 -3.11 -5.62
N ILE A 29 6.65 -3.64 -6.71
CA ILE A 29 7.17 -5.01 -6.80
C ILE A 29 8.54 -4.96 -7.49
N TYR A 30 9.42 -5.89 -7.18
CA TYR A 30 10.68 -6.07 -7.91
C TYR A 30 10.62 -7.36 -8.72
N ALA A 31 10.76 -7.25 -10.04
CA ALA A 31 10.72 -8.36 -10.98
C ALA A 31 11.54 -8.03 -12.23
N GLU A 32 12.14 -9.03 -12.87
CA GLU A 32 12.95 -8.86 -14.09
C GLU A 32 13.99 -7.73 -14.00
N SER A 33 14.64 -7.60 -12.84
CA SER A 33 15.63 -6.56 -12.52
C SER A 33 15.10 -5.11 -12.58
N LYS A 34 13.78 -4.92 -12.42
CA LYS A 34 13.13 -3.61 -12.36
C LYS A 34 12.18 -3.53 -11.19
N VAL A 35 12.02 -2.32 -10.66
CA VAL A 35 10.92 -1.98 -9.77
C VAL A 35 9.74 -1.54 -10.62
N HIS A 36 8.62 -2.25 -10.49
CA HIS A 36 7.35 -1.87 -11.08
C HIS A 36 6.49 -1.16 -10.03
N ILE A 37 6.02 0.03 -10.37
CA ILE A 37 5.31 0.95 -9.48
C ILE A 37 3.88 1.10 -10.01
N LEU A 38 2.91 0.65 -9.22
CA LEU A 38 1.49 0.83 -9.50
C LEU A 38 0.97 1.95 -8.59
N TYR A 39 0.82 3.15 -9.14
CA TYR A 39 0.49 4.36 -8.38
C TYR A 39 -0.99 4.74 -8.52
N ARG A 40 -1.58 5.31 -7.47
CA ARG A 40 -2.89 5.95 -7.56
C ARG A 40 -2.74 7.32 -8.21
N ALA A 41 -3.65 7.65 -9.12
CA ALA A 41 -3.75 8.98 -9.69
C ALA A 41 -5.18 9.51 -9.69
N MET A 42 -5.32 10.82 -9.73
CA MET A 42 -6.62 11.48 -9.85
C MET A 42 -6.51 12.73 -10.71
N GLY A 43 -7.48 12.89 -11.60
CA GLY A 43 -7.63 14.04 -12.47
C GLY A 43 -8.62 15.07 -11.94
N ASN A 44 -8.96 16.02 -12.81
CA ASN A 44 -10.02 17.01 -12.53
C ASN A 44 -11.41 16.39 -12.39
N ASP A 45 -11.63 15.20 -12.94
CA ASP A 45 -12.88 14.43 -12.78
C ASP A 45 -13.08 13.87 -11.36
N GLY A 46 -12.04 13.90 -10.52
CA GLY A 46 -12.10 13.42 -9.15
C GLY A 46 -12.23 11.91 -9.01
N VAL A 47 -11.93 11.14 -10.07
CA VAL A 47 -12.00 9.67 -10.06
C VAL A 47 -10.59 9.09 -9.92
N SER A 48 -10.37 8.29 -8.87
CA SER A 48 -9.08 7.63 -8.68
C SER A 48 -8.91 6.45 -9.64
N ARG A 49 -7.76 6.38 -10.31
CA ARG A 49 -7.34 5.28 -11.19
C ARG A 49 -5.92 4.84 -10.83
N LEU A 50 -5.49 3.69 -11.34
CA LEU A 50 -4.11 3.23 -11.16
C LEU A 50 -3.30 3.41 -12.44
N GLY A 51 -2.17 4.09 -12.30
CA GLY A 51 -1.14 4.24 -13.31
C GLY A 51 0.03 3.31 -13.08
N TYR A 52 0.82 3.09 -14.12
CA TYR A 52 2.03 2.28 -14.06
C TYR A 52 3.27 3.11 -14.39
N ALA A 53 4.31 2.90 -13.60
CA ALA A 53 5.66 3.36 -13.88
C ALA A 53 6.67 2.24 -13.56
N ALA A 54 7.88 2.33 -14.10
CA ALA A 54 8.97 1.42 -13.78
C ALA A 54 10.30 2.15 -13.62
N SER A 55 11.19 1.53 -12.85
CA SER A 55 12.52 2.03 -12.54
C SER A 55 13.52 0.88 -12.53
N SER A 56 14.64 1.03 -13.22
CA SER A 56 15.73 0.04 -13.28
C SER A 56 16.69 0.14 -12.10
N ASP A 57 16.83 1.33 -11.50
CA ASP A 57 17.69 1.55 -10.34
C ASP A 57 16.90 1.71 -9.03
N GLY A 58 15.56 1.75 -9.10
CA GLY A 58 14.66 1.94 -7.97
C GLY A 58 14.37 3.40 -7.62
N TYR A 59 15.08 4.37 -8.22
CA TYR A 59 15.03 5.79 -7.87
C TYR A 59 14.55 6.68 -9.03
N HIS A 60 15.00 6.41 -10.26
CA HIS A 60 14.63 7.17 -11.45
C HIS A 60 13.57 6.42 -12.26
N ILE A 61 12.53 7.13 -12.70
CA ILE A 61 11.46 6.54 -13.51
C ILE A 61 11.90 6.48 -14.97
N ASP A 62 12.15 5.27 -15.47
CA ASP A 62 12.56 5.02 -16.86
C ASP A 62 11.35 4.88 -17.79
N GLU A 63 10.20 4.51 -17.23
CA GLU A 63 8.97 4.27 -17.97
C GLU A 63 7.77 4.73 -17.16
N ARG A 64 6.85 5.45 -17.80
CA ARG A 64 5.54 5.82 -17.26
C ARG A 64 4.52 5.70 -18.38
N LEU A 65 3.53 4.85 -18.21
CA LEU A 65 2.52 4.65 -19.26
C LEU A 65 1.56 5.85 -19.31
N PRO A 66 1.11 6.27 -20.51
CA PRO A 66 0.31 7.49 -20.67
C PRO A 66 -1.15 7.32 -20.21
N SER A 67 -1.62 6.08 -20.12
CA SER A 67 -3.00 5.74 -19.79
C SER A 67 -3.08 4.93 -18.50
N PRO A 68 -4.22 4.98 -17.78
CA PRO A 68 -4.46 4.12 -16.62
C PRO A 68 -4.34 2.64 -17.01
N VAL A 69 -3.82 1.84 -16.10
CA VAL A 69 -3.71 0.38 -16.24
C VAL A 69 -4.79 -0.37 -15.44
N PHE A 70 -5.53 0.35 -14.59
CA PHE A 70 -6.69 -0.15 -13.85
C PHE A 70 -7.64 1.00 -13.50
N GLU A 71 -8.92 0.86 -13.85
CA GLU A 71 -9.93 1.89 -13.67
C GLU A 71 -11.27 1.32 -13.17
N PRO A 72 -12.21 2.16 -12.69
CA PRO A 72 -13.54 1.73 -12.29
C PRO A 72 -14.34 1.03 -13.40
N THR A 73 -14.90 -0.14 -13.09
CA THR A 73 -15.82 -0.91 -13.94
C THR A 73 -17.07 -1.42 -13.22
N THR A 74 -17.14 -1.31 -11.88
CA THR A 74 -18.30 -1.69 -11.07
C THR A 74 -18.91 -0.52 -10.31
N ARG A 75 -20.12 -0.72 -9.76
CA ARG A 75 -20.83 0.30 -8.97
C ARG A 75 -20.09 0.67 -7.68
N GLU A 76 -19.39 -0.29 -7.08
CA GLU A 76 -18.69 -0.15 -5.79
C GLU A 76 -17.47 0.77 -5.86
N GLU A 77 -17.01 1.11 -7.07
CA GLU A 77 -15.81 1.90 -7.34
C GLU A 77 -16.10 3.13 -8.21
N THR A 78 -17.36 3.58 -8.22
CA THR A 78 -17.83 4.76 -9.00
C THR A 78 -16.94 6.01 -8.84
N TYR A 79 -16.34 6.22 -7.66
CA TYR A 79 -15.44 7.34 -7.37
C TYR A 79 -13.96 6.96 -7.37
N GLY A 80 -13.62 5.70 -7.62
CA GLY A 80 -12.27 5.28 -7.93
C GLY A 80 -11.84 3.94 -7.36
N CYS A 81 -10.73 3.46 -7.92
CA CYS A 81 -9.91 2.38 -7.40
C CYS A 81 -8.70 3.01 -6.69
N GLU A 82 -8.59 2.83 -5.38
CA GLU A 82 -7.63 3.58 -4.56
C GLU A 82 -6.61 2.68 -3.86
N ASP A 83 -5.41 3.23 -3.71
CA ASP A 83 -4.35 2.74 -2.83
C ASP A 83 -4.04 1.24 -3.04
N PRO A 84 -3.44 0.88 -4.19
CA PRO A 84 -3.19 -0.51 -4.57
C PRO A 84 -2.14 -1.17 -3.67
N ARG A 85 -2.31 -2.47 -3.39
CA ARG A 85 -1.29 -3.36 -2.82
C ARG A 85 -1.20 -4.62 -3.66
N LEU A 86 0.01 -4.98 -4.10
CA LEU A 86 0.26 -6.16 -4.92
C LEU A 86 0.99 -7.23 -4.11
N THR A 87 0.50 -8.47 -4.14
CA THR A 87 1.16 -9.61 -3.50
C THR A 87 1.28 -10.75 -4.50
N LEU A 88 2.49 -11.27 -4.72
CA LEU A 88 2.73 -12.44 -5.56
C LEU A 88 2.38 -13.71 -4.81
N ILE A 89 1.48 -14.53 -5.35
CA ILE A 89 1.13 -15.85 -4.81
C ILE A 89 0.94 -16.80 -5.99
N ASN A 90 1.69 -17.90 -6.03
CA ASN A 90 1.55 -18.97 -7.02
C ASN A 90 1.52 -18.45 -8.48
N GLY A 91 2.46 -17.58 -8.85
CA GLY A 91 2.60 -17.05 -10.23
C GLY A 91 1.57 -15.98 -10.62
N ARG A 92 0.81 -15.43 -9.67
CA ARG A 92 -0.16 -14.35 -9.90
C ARG A 92 0.07 -13.20 -8.93
N TYR A 93 -0.01 -11.97 -9.43
CA TYR A 93 -0.14 -10.81 -8.56
C TYR A 93 -1.61 -10.64 -8.17
N TYR A 94 -1.86 -10.66 -6.87
CA TYR A 94 -3.15 -10.31 -6.28
C TYR A 94 -3.14 -8.83 -5.92
N LEU A 95 -4.09 -8.09 -6.47
CA LEU A 95 -4.30 -6.68 -6.17
C LEU A 95 -5.37 -6.55 -5.11
N CYS A 96 -5.01 -6.02 -3.95
CA CYS A 96 -5.95 -5.49 -2.96
C CYS A 96 -6.03 -3.97 -3.12
N TYR A 97 -7.24 -3.41 -3.16
CA TYR A 97 -7.45 -1.97 -3.30
C TYR A 97 -8.75 -1.55 -2.61
N THR A 98 -8.90 -0.24 -2.41
CA THR A 98 -10.17 0.33 -1.93
C THR A 98 -11.06 0.64 -3.12
N ALA A 99 -12.22 -0.02 -3.21
CA ALA A 99 -13.30 0.36 -4.11
C ALA A 99 -14.09 1.50 -3.44
N PHE A 100 -13.98 2.71 -3.99
CA PHE A 100 -14.63 3.89 -3.46
C PHE A 100 -15.92 4.20 -4.22
N GLY A 101 -17.07 3.92 -3.60
CA GLY A 101 -18.37 3.88 -4.29
C GLY A 101 -19.18 5.16 -4.16
N SER A 102 -19.03 5.94 -3.08
CA SER A 102 -19.79 7.17 -2.89
C SER A 102 -19.09 8.12 -1.91
N ARG A 103 -18.85 9.35 -2.38
CA ARG A 103 -18.42 10.46 -1.51
C ARG A 103 -19.52 10.86 -0.52
N VAL A 104 -20.78 10.88 -0.96
CA VAL A 104 -21.93 11.32 -0.15
C VAL A 104 -22.25 10.31 0.94
N LEU A 105 -22.32 9.02 0.59
CA LEU A 105 -22.65 7.96 1.55
C LEU A 105 -21.41 7.44 2.31
N GLY A 106 -20.22 7.91 1.93
CA GLY A 106 -18.94 7.43 2.47
C GLY A 106 -18.72 5.93 2.25
N THR A 107 -19.24 5.37 1.16
CA THR A 107 -19.10 3.93 0.87
C THR A 107 -17.73 3.66 0.29
N HIS A 108 -16.93 2.92 1.04
CA HIS A 108 -15.61 2.42 0.63
C HIS A 108 -15.44 1.03 1.21
N GLN A 109 -14.92 0.10 0.42
CA GLN A 109 -14.69 -1.26 0.88
C GLN A 109 -13.46 -1.85 0.18
N ILE A 110 -12.97 -2.96 0.71
CA ILE A 110 -11.90 -3.69 0.06
C ILE A 110 -12.46 -4.40 -1.15
N ALA A 111 -11.71 -4.35 -2.24
CA ALA A 111 -11.91 -5.17 -3.41
C ALA A 111 -10.60 -5.86 -3.77
N MET A 112 -10.72 -7.00 -4.45
CA MET A 112 -9.60 -7.82 -4.87
C MET A 112 -9.75 -8.23 -6.34
N THR A 113 -8.62 -8.35 -7.04
CA THR A 113 -8.50 -9.03 -8.34
C THR A 113 -7.13 -9.71 -8.43
N SER A 114 -6.85 -10.41 -9.53
CA SER A 114 -5.51 -10.92 -9.81
C SER A 114 -5.18 -10.91 -11.29
N ILE A 115 -3.90 -10.91 -11.60
CA ILE A 115 -3.34 -10.96 -12.94
C ILE A 115 -2.18 -11.99 -12.96
N PRO A 116 -1.95 -12.75 -14.05
CA PRO A 116 -0.73 -13.54 -14.18
C PRO A 116 0.51 -12.65 -14.02
N ALA A 117 1.57 -13.17 -13.38
CA ALA A 117 2.78 -12.38 -13.15
C ALA A 117 3.41 -11.89 -14.46
N ASP A 118 3.56 -12.80 -15.43
CA ASP A 118 4.12 -12.48 -16.75
C ASP A 118 3.29 -11.44 -17.50
N ASP A 119 1.96 -11.50 -17.36
CA ASP A 119 1.06 -10.52 -17.98
C ASP A 119 1.25 -9.12 -17.38
N PHE A 120 1.43 -9.02 -16.07
CA PHE A 120 1.72 -7.74 -15.41
C PHE A 120 3.04 -7.13 -15.88
N VAL A 121 4.11 -7.95 -15.90
CA VAL A 121 5.45 -7.49 -16.25
C VAL A 121 5.55 -7.13 -17.74
N GLN A 122 4.81 -7.83 -18.61
CA GLN A 122 4.77 -7.58 -20.05
C GLN A 122 3.62 -6.64 -20.47
N HIS A 123 3.04 -5.89 -19.52
CA HIS A 123 1.98 -4.89 -19.71
C HIS A 123 0.71 -5.38 -20.41
N ARG A 124 0.43 -6.67 -20.33
CA ARG A 124 -0.86 -7.25 -20.75
C ARG A 124 -1.83 -7.13 -19.58
N TRP A 125 -2.59 -6.05 -19.52
CA TRP A 125 -3.51 -5.74 -18.40
C TRP A 125 -4.76 -6.66 -18.34
N THR A 126 -4.57 -7.98 -18.25
CA THR A 126 -5.59 -9.04 -18.24
C THR A 126 -6.15 -9.29 -16.84
N TRP A 127 -6.53 -8.21 -16.14
CA TRP A 127 -7.07 -8.30 -14.80
C TRP A 127 -8.27 -9.24 -14.71
N GLY A 128 -8.23 -10.16 -13.74
CA GLY A 128 -9.29 -11.12 -13.49
C GLY A 128 -10.56 -10.48 -12.94
N LYS A 129 -11.56 -11.34 -12.68
CA LYS A 129 -12.81 -10.93 -12.03
C LYS A 129 -12.53 -10.24 -10.70
N ARG A 130 -13.19 -9.10 -10.46
CA ARG A 130 -13.17 -8.38 -9.18
C ARG A 130 -14.11 -9.05 -8.17
N TRP A 131 -13.71 -9.14 -6.91
CA TRP A 131 -14.58 -9.59 -5.82
C TRP A 131 -14.37 -8.77 -4.55
N LEU A 132 -15.36 -8.81 -3.67
CA LEU A 132 -15.41 -8.04 -2.44
C LEU A 132 -15.24 -9.00 -1.25
N PRO A 133 -14.07 -9.07 -0.60
CA PRO A 133 -13.85 -10.00 0.52
C PRO A 133 -14.77 -9.74 1.71
N PHE A 134 -15.21 -8.48 1.90
CA PHE A 134 -16.11 -8.06 2.97
C PHE A 134 -17.22 -7.16 2.43
N ALA A 135 -18.06 -7.71 1.55
CA ALA A 135 -19.09 -6.95 0.86
C ALA A 135 -19.95 -6.10 1.83
N GLY A 136 -20.04 -4.80 1.56
CA GLY A 136 -20.82 -3.85 2.35
C GLY A 136 -20.16 -3.35 3.64
N VAL A 137 -18.98 -3.86 4.01
CA VAL A 137 -18.25 -3.41 5.20
C VAL A 137 -17.34 -2.24 4.84
N ARG A 138 -17.47 -1.13 5.57
CA ARG A 138 -16.55 0.01 5.46
C ARG A 138 -15.15 -0.40 5.90
N ASN A 139 -14.25 -0.57 4.95
CA ASN A 139 -12.96 -1.22 5.18
C ASN A 139 -11.95 -0.76 4.11
N LYS A 140 -10.66 -0.75 4.45
CA LYS A 140 -9.56 -0.40 3.54
C LYS A 140 -8.22 -0.94 4.06
N ASP A 141 -7.12 -0.52 3.44
CA ASP A 141 -5.74 -0.88 3.82
C ASP A 141 -5.56 -2.39 3.88
N ALA A 142 -5.87 -3.07 2.77
CA ALA A 142 -5.80 -4.51 2.68
C ALA A 142 -4.58 -4.99 1.90
N ALA A 143 -3.94 -6.06 2.38
CA ALA A 143 -2.87 -6.75 1.68
C ALA A 143 -2.79 -8.21 2.14
N LEU A 144 -2.43 -9.09 1.22
CA LEU A 144 -2.23 -10.50 1.51
C LEU A 144 -0.82 -10.74 2.05
N PHE A 145 -0.68 -11.78 2.87
CA PHE A 145 0.62 -12.40 3.07
C PHE A 145 1.05 -13.11 1.77
N PRO A 146 2.36 -13.15 1.46
CA PRO A 146 2.87 -13.71 0.19
C PRO A 146 2.79 -15.24 0.11
N ARG A 147 2.37 -15.90 1.19
CA ARG A 147 2.07 -17.34 1.21
C ARG A 147 1.09 -17.69 2.30
N LYS A 148 0.60 -18.93 2.26
CA LYS A 148 -0.21 -19.50 3.34
C LYS A 148 0.58 -19.58 4.63
N VAL A 149 -0.10 -19.35 5.76
CA VAL A 149 0.40 -19.60 7.11
C VAL A 149 -0.50 -20.64 7.76
N LYS A 150 0.08 -21.75 8.20
CA LYS A 150 -0.66 -22.92 8.73
C LYS A 150 -1.80 -23.36 7.80
N GLY A 151 -1.51 -23.45 6.49
CA GLY A 151 -2.45 -23.95 5.47
C GLY A 151 -3.51 -22.97 4.97
N ARG A 152 -3.60 -21.76 5.54
CA ARG A 152 -4.61 -20.75 5.17
C ARG A 152 -3.96 -19.50 4.58
N TYR A 153 -4.65 -18.88 3.62
CA TYR A 153 -4.33 -17.53 3.18
C TYR A 153 -4.64 -16.56 4.32
N VAL A 154 -3.86 -15.49 4.39
CA VAL A 154 -3.94 -14.49 5.46
C VAL A 154 -4.04 -13.12 4.82
N LEU A 155 -5.00 -12.33 5.29
CA LEU A 155 -5.25 -10.96 4.85
C LEU A 155 -5.11 -10.05 6.06
N LEU A 156 -4.25 -9.02 5.94
CA LEU A 156 -4.34 -7.86 6.80
C LEU A 156 -5.29 -6.86 6.17
N HIS A 157 -6.08 -6.21 7.00
CA HIS A 157 -7.03 -5.19 6.59
C HIS A 157 -7.30 -4.21 7.74
N ARG A 158 -8.22 -3.26 7.56
CA ARG A 158 -8.46 -2.23 8.56
C ARG A 158 -9.94 -1.92 8.73
N VAL A 159 -10.54 -2.48 9.77
CA VAL A 159 -11.81 -1.98 10.32
C VAL A 159 -11.47 -0.85 11.28
N ASN A 160 -11.83 0.38 10.91
CA ASN A 160 -11.39 1.58 11.64
C ASN A 160 -11.70 1.49 13.14
N PRO A 161 -10.72 1.74 14.05
CA PRO A 161 -9.41 2.33 13.79
C PRO A 161 -8.23 1.34 13.73
N ASP A 162 -8.49 0.03 13.76
CA ASP A 162 -7.51 -1.01 14.06
C ASP A 162 -7.00 -1.73 12.80
N ILE A 163 -5.76 -2.22 12.83
CA ILE A 163 -5.30 -3.24 11.89
C ILE A 163 -5.86 -4.58 12.34
N CYS A 164 -6.58 -5.22 11.43
CA CYS A 164 -7.21 -6.51 11.60
C CYS A 164 -6.53 -7.57 10.73
N ILE A 165 -6.73 -8.83 11.10
CA ILE A 165 -6.35 -10.01 10.36
C ILE A 165 -7.59 -10.86 10.07
N ALA A 166 -7.60 -11.53 8.92
CA ALA A 166 -8.60 -12.51 8.54
C ALA A 166 -7.95 -13.66 7.78
N TYR A 167 -8.62 -14.82 7.75
CA TYR A 167 -8.11 -16.04 7.14
C TYR A 167 -9.04 -16.59 6.08
N SER A 168 -8.49 -17.26 5.08
CA SER A 168 -9.26 -17.89 4.00
C SER A 168 -8.61 -19.18 3.51
N GLU A 169 -9.41 -20.14 3.10
CA GLU A 169 -8.93 -21.35 2.42
C GLU A 169 -8.86 -21.17 0.89
N ASP A 170 -9.63 -20.25 0.33
CA ASP A 170 -9.94 -20.13 -1.10
C ASP A 170 -9.78 -18.71 -1.69
N LEU A 171 -9.31 -17.73 -0.89
CA LEU A 171 -9.20 -16.30 -1.19
C LEU A 171 -10.53 -15.56 -1.43
N LYS A 172 -11.66 -16.24 -1.24
CA LYS A 172 -13.00 -15.68 -1.48
C LYS A 172 -13.75 -15.49 -0.17
N ARG A 173 -13.74 -16.51 0.68
CA ARG A 173 -14.43 -16.52 1.97
C ARG A 173 -13.43 -16.26 3.09
N TRP A 174 -13.67 -15.19 3.85
CA TRP A 174 -12.79 -14.74 4.92
C TRP A 174 -13.48 -14.92 6.28
N CYS A 175 -12.78 -15.56 7.22
CA CYS A 175 -13.25 -15.84 8.57
C CYS A 175 -12.19 -15.46 9.62
N ASP A 176 -12.50 -15.72 10.89
CA ASP A 176 -11.61 -15.51 12.04
C ASP A 176 -11.04 -14.09 12.12
N ILE A 177 -11.91 -13.10 11.88
CA ILE A 177 -11.54 -11.68 11.86
C ILE A 177 -11.17 -11.23 13.28
N LYS A 178 -9.99 -10.62 13.43
CA LYS A 178 -9.50 -10.14 14.73
C LYS A 178 -8.70 -8.86 14.60
N ALA A 179 -8.89 -7.93 15.54
CA ALA A 179 -8.01 -6.76 15.68
C ALA A 179 -6.68 -7.20 16.32
N ILE A 180 -5.56 -6.86 15.69
CA ILE A 180 -4.22 -7.27 16.15
C ILE A 180 -3.30 -6.09 16.50
N VAL A 181 -3.60 -4.89 15.96
CA VAL A 181 -2.88 -3.67 16.31
C VAL A 181 -3.88 -2.53 16.46
N GLN A 182 -3.89 -1.93 17.65
CA GLN A 182 -4.75 -0.80 17.99
C GLN A 182 -3.93 0.50 18.07
N PRO A 183 -4.57 1.67 17.92
CA PRO A 183 -3.94 2.96 18.18
C PRO A 183 -3.38 3.05 19.61
N ARG A 184 -2.26 3.74 19.79
CA ARG A 184 -1.65 3.95 21.11
C ARG A 184 -1.89 5.37 21.57
N HIS A 185 -2.69 5.54 22.62
CA HIS A 185 -2.95 6.85 23.20
C HIS A 185 -1.64 7.59 23.54
N ARG A 186 -1.58 8.91 23.27
CA ARG A 186 -0.39 9.77 23.45
C ARG A 186 0.87 9.33 22.68
N ARG A 187 0.72 8.54 21.62
CA ARG A 187 1.79 8.25 20.66
C ARG A 187 1.49 8.89 19.30
N TRP A 188 2.44 8.79 18.38
CA TRP A 188 2.30 9.28 17.00
C TRP A 188 1.23 8.53 16.19
N ASP A 189 0.79 7.36 16.66
CA ASP A 189 -0.23 6.51 16.07
C ASP A 189 -1.48 6.39 16.96
N ALA A 190 -1.93 7.51 17.53
CA ALA A 190 -2.99 7.57 18.54
C ALA A 190 -4.43 7.60 18.01
N LEU A 191 -4.67 8.11 16.80
CA LEU A 191 -6.01 8.27 16.23
C LEU A 191 -6.46 7.01 15.48
N LYS A 192 -5.62 6.50 14.58
CA LYS A 192 -5.88 5.28 13.79
C LYS A 192 -4.57 4.69 13.27
N VAL A 193 -4.62 3.40 12.96
CA VAL A 193 -3.55 2.67 12.28
C VAL A 193 -4.09 1.92 11.07
N GLY A 194 -3.22 1.64 10.12
CA GLY A 194 -3.50 0.82 8.94
C GLY A 194 -2.20 0.31 8.35
N ILE A 195 -2.23 -0.81 7.64
CA ILE A 195 -1.02 -1.31 6.97
C ILE A 195 -0.64 -0.39 5.81
N ALA A 196 0.66 -0.31 5.54
CA ALA A 196 1.15 0.36 4.35
C ALA A 196 1.03 -0.60 3.15
N GLY A 197 1.94 -1.57 3.06
CA GLY A 197 1.95 -2.59 2.01
C GLY A 197 1.82 -4.02 2.53
N PRO A 198 2.05 -5.01 1.66
CA PRO A 198 2.12 -6.42 2.04
C PRO A 198 3.19 -6.70 3.10
N PRO A 199 3.00 -7.66 4.01
CA PRO A 199 4.06 -8.14 4.89
C PRO A 199 5.23 -8.75 4.08
N LEU A 200 6.44 -8.36 4.43
CA LEU A 200 7.69 -8.89 3.88
C LEU A 200 8.16 -10.08 4.73
N GLU A 201 8.54 -11.16 4.07
CA GLU A 201 9.01 -12.40 4.69
C GLU A 201 10.45 -12.21 5.20
N LEU A 202 10.66 -12.34 6.52
CA LEU A 202 11.98 -12.47 7.14
C LEU A 202 12.19 -13.90 7.65
N ASP A 203 13.41 -14.29 8.01
CA ASP A 203 13.67 -15.62 8.58
C ASP A 203 12.82 -15.89 9.84
N ASP A 204 12.88 -14.98 10.82
CA ASP A 204 12.25 -15.14 12.13
C ASP A 204 10.86 -14.46 12.26
N GLY A 205 10.33 -13.86 11.20
CA GLY A 205 9.09 -13.09 11.29
C GLY A 205 8.55 -12.54 9.98
N TRP A 206 7.61 -11.61 10.12
CA TRP A 206 7.04 -10.83 9.04
C TRP A 206 7.27 -9.35 9.33
N LEU A 207 8.05 -8.68 8.48
CA LEU A 207 8.23 -7.24 8.53
C LEU A 207 7.03 -6.56 7.89
N LEU A 208 6.42 -5.64 8.62
CA LEU A 208 5.24 -4.92 8.16
C LEU A 208 5.43 -3.43 8.39
N ILE A 209 5.47 -2.69 7.29
CA ILE A 209 5.36 -1.23 7.34
C ILE A 209 3.88 -0.89 7.56
N TYR A 210 3.61 -0.01 8.51
CA TYR A 210 2.26 0.47 8.79
C TYR A 210 2.25 1.99 8.89
N HIS A 211 1.11 2.60 8.60
CA HIS A 211 0.90 4.01 8.87
C HIS A 211 0.17 4.21 10.18
N GLY A 212 0.51 5.28 10.88
CA GLY A 212 -0.13 5.75 12.09
C GLY A 212 -0.50 7.22 11.95
N VAL A 213 -1.60 7.59 12.59
CA VAL A 213 -2.13 8.96 12.54
C VAL A 213 -2.30 9.47 13.95
N ASN A 214 -1.85 10.69 14.24
CA ASN A 214 -2.10 11.37 15.51
C ASN A 214 -3.39 12.22 15.47
N PHE A 215 -3.73 12.87 16.58
CA PHE A 215 -4.94 13.69 16.67
C PHE A 215 -4.85 14.99 15.84
N GLU A 216 -3.63 15.44 15.56
CA GLU A 216 -3.32 16.54 14.64
C GLU A 216 -3.40 16.13 13.16
N LYS A 217 -3.80 14.88 12.87
CA LYS A 217 -3.94 14.30 11.53
C LYS A 217 -2.64 14.22 10.73
N VAL A 218 -1.49 14.20 11.41
CA VAL A 218 -0.19 13.89 10.80
C VAL A 218 -0.11 12.40 10.54
N TYR A 219 0.19 12.01 9.30
CA TYR A 219 0.43 10.61 8.94
C TYR A 219 1.93 10.35 8.92
N ALA A 220 2.34 9.27 9.57
CA ALA A 220 3.72 8.81 9.60
C ALA A 220 3.77 7.30 9.40
N LEU A 221 4.93 6.76 9.03
CA LEU A 221 5.16 5.33 8.88
C LEU A 221 5.94 4.79 10.08
N GLY A 222 5.63 3.55 10.47
CA GLY A 222 6.37 2.76 11.45
C GLY A 222 6.51 1.32 10.99
N VAL A 223 7.14 0.51 11.84
CA VAL A 223 7.38 -0.92 11.57
C VAL A 223 6.77 -1.79 12.67
N LEU A 224 6.24 -2.93 12.24
CA LEU A 224 5.81 -4.05 13.05
C LEU A 224 6.61 -5.28 12.62
N ILE A 225 6.97 -6.13 13.58
CA ILE A 225 7.37 -7.52 13.30
C ILE A 225 6.26 -8.42 13.84
N LEU A 226 5.65 -9.21 12.97
CA LEU A 226 4.66 -10.24 13.36
C LEU A 226 5.35 -11.60 13.45
N SER A 227 4.87 -12.47 14.35
CA SER A 227 5.41 -13.82 14.49
C SER A 227 5.25 -14.63 13.21
N LYS A 228 6.31 -15.35 12.84
CA LYS A 228 6.36 -16.18 11.64
C LYS A 228 5.25 -17.22 11.55
N THR A 229 4.93 -17.84 12.69
CA THR A 229 4.00 -18.98 12.80
C THR A 229 2.64 -18.59 13.38
N ASN A 230 2.54 -17.43 14.02
CA ASN A 230 1.29 -16.88 14.51
C ASN A 230 1.22 -15.36 14.19
N PRO A 231 0.76 -14.98 12.99
CA PRO A 231 0.78 -13.58 12.53
C PRO A 231 -0.12 -12.65 13.35
N GLU A 232 -0.96 -13.18 14.25
CA GLU A 232 -1.72 -12.38 15.21
C GLU A 232 -0.86 -11.80 16.32
N ARG A 233 0.31 -12.41 16.58
CA ARG A 233 1.22 -11.96 17.63
C ARG A 233 2.19 -10.94 17.06
N VAL A 234 2.04 -9.69 17.51
CA VAL A 234 3.04 -8.64 17.33
C VAL A 234 4.24 -8.94 18.22
N VAL A 235 5.40 -9.18 17.60
CA VAL A 235 6.69 -9.41 18.27
C VAL A 235 7.36 -8.08 18.58
N TYR A 236 7.28 -7.13 17.66
CA TYR A 236 7.86 -5.80 17.79
C TYR A 236 6.96 -4.74 17.15
N ARG A 237 6.97 -3.55 17.72
CA ARG A 237 6.34 -2.34 17.17
C ARG A 237 7.23 -1.14 17.46
N SER A 238 7.56 -0.36 16.44
CA SER A 238 8.43 0.82 16.60
C SER A 238 7.83 1.83 17.59
N GLN A 239 8.69 2.41 18.44
CA GLN A 239 8.28 3.44 19.40
C GLN A 239 8.13 4.82 18.76
N HIS A 240 8.98 5.10 17.77
CA HIS A 240 8.98 6.31 16.97
C HIS A 240 8.63 6.00 15.51
N PRO A 241 8.16 6.99 14.73
CA PRO A 241 8.02 6.82 13.29
C PRO A 241 9.38 6.54 12.64
N ILE A 242 9.38 5.70 11.61
CA ILE A 242 10.52 5.53 10.70
C ILE A 242 10.48 6.58 9.58
N LEU A 243 9.30 7.10 9.22
CA LEU A 243 9.19 8.19 8.26
C LEU A 243 8.07 9.12 8.71
N GLN A 244 8.34 10.42 8.73
CA GLN A 244 7.38 11.46 9.11
C GLN A 244 7.55 12.66 8.16
N PRO A 245 6.49 13.46 7.93
CA PRO A 245 6.55 14.57 7.00
C PRO A 245 7.49 15.67 7.50
N LEU A 246 8.56 15.91 6.75
CA LEU A 246 9.57 16.93 7.01
C LEU A 246 9.81 17.80 5.77
N GLU A 247 9.78 17.20 4.59
CA GLU A 247 10.06 17.89 3.34
C GLU A 247 8.87 18.74 2.87
N PRO A 248 9.09 19.81 2.08
CA PRO A 248 8.01 20.64 1.56
C PRO A 248 6.93 19.83 0.82
N TYR A 249 7.33 18.83 0.03
CA TYR A 249 6.42 17.96 -0.71
C TYR A 249 5.65 16.95 0.17
N GLU A 250 6.03 16.80 1.44
CA GLU A 250 5.33 15.96 2.44
C GLU A 250 4.38 16.81 3.31
N ARG A 251 4.69 18.10 3.46
CA ARG A 251 3.92 19.07 4.27
C ARG A 251 2.88 19.84 3.47
N HIS A 252 3.09 20.04 2.18
CA HIS A 252 2.23 20.85 1.32
C HIS A 252 1.75 20.06 0.11
N GLY A 253 0.43 20.02 -0.08
CA GLY A 253 -0.23 19.25 -1.14
C GLY A 253 -1.75 19.19 -0.92
N ALA A 254 -2.41 18.26 -1.59
CA ALA A 254 -3.85 18.03 -1.46
C ALA A 254 -4.27 17.69 -0.03
N VAL A 255 -3.45 16.91 0.70
CA VAL A 255 -3.63 16.65 2.13
C VAL A 255 -2.30 16.93 2.84
N PRO A 256 -2.17 18.02 3.61
CA PRO A 256 -0.90 18.40 4.23
C PRO A 256 -0.48 17.43 5.33
N ASN A 257 0.84 17.37 5.58
CA ASN A 257 1.48 16.57 6.64
C ASN A 257 1.20 15.06 6.52
N VAL A 258 1.40 14.52 5.31
CA VAL A 258 1.20 13.10 5.01
C VAL A 258 2.43 12.48 4.39
N VAL A 259 2.89 11.38 4.99
CA VAL A 259 3.64 10.33 4.30
C VAL A 259 2.85 9.03 4.37
N PHE A 260 2.60 8.39 3.22
CA PHE A 260 1.75 7.20 3.14
C PHE A 260 2.27 6.20 2.09
N SER A 261 2.55 4.96 2.46
CA SER A 261 3.06 3.95 1.52
C SER A 261 2.03 2.87 1.26
N CYS A 262 2.05 2.28 0.05
CA CYS A 262 1.32 1.06 -0.25
C CYS A 262 2.23 -0.11 -0.65
N GLY A 263 3.54 0.10 -0.68
CA GLY A 263 4.50 -0.91 -1.11
C GLY A 263 5.93 -0.51 -0.83
N ALA A 264 6.72 -1.53 -0.54
CA ALA A 264 8.16 -1.46 -0.48
C ALA A 264 8.73 -2.71 -1.14
N VAL A 265 9.95 -2.61 -1.62
CA VAL A 265 10.72 -3.73 -2.18
C VAL A 265 12.03 -3.85 -1.42
N ILE A 266 12.56 -5.06 -1.34
CA ILE A 266 13.92 -5.30 -0.86
C ILE A 266 14.74 -5.67 -2.09
N ILE A 267 15.83 -4.94 -2.31
CA ILE A 267 16.82 -5.20 -3.34
C ILE A 267 18.15 -5.33 -2.59
N ASP A 268 18.73 -6.54 -2.64
CA ASP A 268 19.84 -6.92 -1.76
C ASP A 268 19.46 -6.72 -0.27
N ASP A 269 20.18 -5.86 0.46
CA ASP A 269 19.90 -5.54 1.87
C ASP A 269 19.15 -4.19 2.04
N ASP A 270 18.88 -3.50 0.94
CA ASP A 270 18.21 -2.20 0.93
C ASP A 270 16.70 -2.35 0.70
N MET A 271 15.92 -1.85 1.65
CA MET A 271 14.48 -1.70 1.52
C MET A 271 14.13 -0.31 0.97
N LEU A 272 13.57 -0.27 -0.23
CA LEU A 272 13.05 0.93 -0.87
C LEU A 272 11.56 1.04 -0.57
N ILE A 273 11.19 2.07 0.19
CA ILE A 273 9.80 2.40 0.53
C ILE A 273 9.30 3.46 -0.45
N TYR A 274 8.31 3.09 -1.28
CA TYR A 274 7.62 4.04 -2.15
C TYR A 274 6.44 4.65 -1.39
N TYR A 275 6.41 5.97 -1.28
CA TYR A 275 5.45 6.67 -0.45
C TYR A 275 4.86 7.91 -1.14
N GLY A 276 3.59 8.17 -0.88
CA GLY A 276 2.90 9.41 -1.20
C GLY A 276 3.34 10.54 -0.27
N GLY A 277 3.67 11.69 -0.84
CA GLY A 277 3.88 12.95 -0.14
C GLY A 277 2.64 13.84 -0.28
N ALA A 278 2.06 14.24 0.86
CA ALA A 278 0.93 15.16 0.93
C ALA A 278 -0.28 14.84 0.00
N ASP A 279 -0.55 13.55 -0.24
CA ASP A 279 -1.53 13.03 -1.23
C ASP A 279 -1.38 13.67 -2.64
N THR A 280 -0.16 13.99 -3.06
CA THR A 280 0.10 14.75 -4.30
C THR A 280 1.15 14.12 -5.20
N VAL A 281 2.22 13.60 -4.61
CA VAL A 281 3.41 13.08 -5.33
C VAL A 281 3.79 11.68 -4.83
N VAL A 282 4.55 10.92 -5.63
CA VAL A 282 5.24 9.69 -5.17
C VAL A 282 6.70 10.00 -4.96
N CYS A 283 7.24 9.49 -3.86
CA CYS A 283 8.62 9.62 -3.42
C CYS A 283 9.17 8.23 -3.05
N VAL A 284 10.49 8.14 -2.88
CA VAL A 284 11.17 6.94 -2.39
C VAL A 284 12.14 7.28 -1.25
N ALA A 285 12.19 6.40 -0.25
CA ALA A 285 13.18 6.44 0.83
C ALA A 285 13.76 5.04 1.04
N THR A 286 15.04 4.98 1.37
CA THR A 286 15.82 3.75 1.52
C THR A 286 16.18 3.51 2.98
N TYR A 287 16.15 2.25 3.36
CA TYR A 287 16.57 1.73 4.65
C TYR A 287 17.44 0.51 4.44
N ASP A 288 18.54 0.39 5.18
CA ASP A 288 19.11 -0.93 5.44
C ASP A 288 18.08 -1.72 6.27
N VAL A 289 17.68 -2.91 5.81
CA VAL A 289 16.71 -3.76 6.49
C VAL A 289 17.13 -4.03 7.94
N ASN A 290 18.42 -4.17 8.21
CA ASN A 290 18.97 -4.45 9.53
C ASN A 290 18.74 -3.31 10.53
N GLU A 291 18.66 -2.05 10.07
CA GLU A 291 18.33 -0.89 10.92
C GLU A 291 16.88 -0.95 11.46
N LEU A 292 15.99 -1.70 10.78
CA LEU A 292 14.58 -1.81 11.14
C LEU A 292 14.28 -2.98 12.07
N LEU A 293 15.24 -3.91 12.21
CA LEU A 293 15.10 -5.05 13.09
C LEU A 293 15.45 -4.64 14.52
N PRO A 294 14.70 -5.11 15.54
CA PRO A 294 15.12 -4.91 16.93
C PRO A 294 16.49 -5.55 17.14
N HIS A 295 17.45 -4.79 17.66
CA HIS A 295 18.73 -5.34 18.10
C HIS A 295 18.47 -6.43 19.15
N LYS A 296 19.04 -7.62 18.94
CA LYS A 296 18.96 -8.76 19.87
C LYS A 296 19.70 -8.46 21.17
#